data_AF-A0A6S7FF23-F1
#
_entry.id   AF-A0A6S7FF23-F1
#
_cell.length_a   1.000
_cell.length_b   1.000
_cell.length_c   1.000
_cell.angle_alpha   90.00
_cell.angle_beta   90.00
_cell.angle_gamma   90.00
#
_symmetry.space_group_name_H-M   'P 1'
#
loop_
_entity.id
_entity.type
_entity.pdbx_description
1 polymer ?
#
loop_
_entity_poly.entity_id
_entity_poly.type
_entity_poly.pdbx_seq_one_letter_code
_entity_poly.pdbx_strand_id
1 'polypeptide(L)'
;AHRLTWNRFAGTKKGKGKRISRDLRVEQLNKISKEEIRALGFPNINDESVQNATRATAAIEEMVTNSKADLEIEARSGHHCNKEALKAFSSIFYQVHNKAKVFSFEPDRHYHAFPDLSREIYHNLSPQQLYKWIQMHRNRWHKQHRHLYSN
;
A
#
# COMPACT_ATOMS: atom_id res chain seq x y z
N ALA A 1 7.20 -22.44 7.77
CA ALA A 1 6.44 -21.43 8.53
C ALA A 1 7.32 -20.46 9.35
N HIS A 2 8.33 -20.93 10.09
CA HIS A 2 9.11 -20.10 11.05
C HIS A 2 9.91 -18.93 10.44
N ARG A 3 10.45 -19.04 9.21
CA ARG A 3 11.23 -17.96 8.56
C ARG A 3 10.41 -16.71 8.18
N LEU A 4 9.10 -16.83 8.01
CA LEU A 4 8.22 -15.71 7.62
C LEU A 4 7.88 -14.78 8.80
N THR A 5 7.88 -15.30 10.03
CA THR A 5 7.57 -14.52 11.23
C THR A 5 8.72 -13.60 11.63
N TRP A 6 9.97 -14.07 11.49
CA TRP A 6 11.17 -13.32 11.90
C TRP A 6 11.66 -12.28 10.87
N ASN A 7 11.28 -12.42 9.60
CA ASN A 7 11.65 -11.48 8.54
C ASN A 7 10.58 -10.43 8.22
N ARG A 8 9.51 -10.32 9.00
CA ARG A 8 8.44 -9.37 8.68
C ARG A 8 8.78 -7.93 9.07
N PHE A 9 9.55 -7.75 10.14
CA PHE A 9 9.78 -6.45 10.74
C PHE A 9 11.27 -6.18 11.01
N ALA A 10 11.69 -4.94 10.80
CA ALA A 10 12.99 -4.43 11.20
C ALA A 10 12.83 -3.53 12.44
N GLY A 11 13.70 -3.70 13.43
CA GLY A 11 13.77 -2.84 14.59
C GLY A 11 14.84 -1.77 14.37
N THR A 12 14.44 -0.53 14.06
CA THR A 12 15.34 0.63 14.02
C THR A 12 15.50 1.26 15.41
N LYS A 13 14.52 1.08 16.30
CA LYS A 13 14.56 1.53 17.71
C LYS A 13 13.99 0.46 18.64
N LYS A 14 14.49 0.39 19.89
CA LYS A 14 13.94 -0.50 20.93
C LYS A 14 12.58 0.01 21.43
N GLY A 15 11.58 -0.88 21.55
CA GLY A 15 10.26 -0.58 22.14
C GLY A 15 9.05 -1.09 21.34
N LYS A 16 7.88 -1.15 22.00
CA LYS A 16 6.60 -1.50 21.35
C LYS A 16 6.21 -0.41 20.33
N GLY A 17 5.70 -0.82 19.16
CA GLY A 17 5.28 0.11 18.09
C GLY A 17 6.41 0.79 17.31
N LYS A 18 7.69 0.54 17.64
CA LYS A 18 8.84 1.16 16.96
C LYS A 18 9.49 0.26 15.89
N ARG A 19 8.85 -0.86 15.56
CA ARG A 19 9.28 -1.76 14.50
C ARG A 19 8.56 -1.38 13.20
N ILE A 20 9.33 -1.28 12.13
CA ILE A 20 8.81 -1.04 10.78
C ILE A 20 8.80 -2.36 9.99
N SER A 21 8.10 -2.41 8.86
CA SER A 21 8.23 -3.57 7.97
C SER A 21 9.67 -3.70 7.48
N ARG A 22 10.17 -4.94 7.33
CA ARG A 22 11.51 -5.17 6.80
C ARG A 22 11.64 -4.63 5.37
N ASP A 23 10.58 -4.76 4.59
CA ASP A 23 10.48 -4.25 3.23
C ASP A 23 10.74 -2.73 3.18
N LEU A 24 10.01 -1.97 4.01
CA LEU A 24 10.22 -0.52 4.13
C LEU A 24 11.65 -0.17 4.56
N ARG A 25 12.25 -0.98 5.44
CA ARG A 25 13.66 -0.80 5.83
C ARG A 25 14.61 -0.99 4.66
N VAL A 26 14.39 -2.00 3.84
CA VAL A 26 15.21 -2.26 2.64
C VAL A 26 15.01 -1.15 1.60
N GLU A 27 13.79 -0.64 1.43
CA GLU A 27 13.52 0.51 0.56
C GLU A 27 14.29 1.77 1.01
N GLN A 28 14.33 2.04 2.32
CA GLN A 28 15.10 3.14 2.88
C GLN A 28 16.60 3.00 2.60
N LEU A 29 17.18 1.82 2.85
CA LEU A 29 18.59 1.56 2.56
C LEU A 29 18.91 1.69 1.07
N ASN A 30 18.07 1.10 0.22
CA ASN A 30 18.20 1.21 -1.24
C ASN A 30 18.14 2.66 -1.71
N LYS A 31 17.34 3.51 -1.07
CA LYS A 31 17.28 4.93 -1.38
C LYS A 31 18.62 5.61 -1.09
N ILE A 32 19.21 5.37 0.08
CA ILE A 32 20.51 5.93 0.47
C ILE A 32 21.59 5.49 -0.52
N SER A 33 21.72 4.18 -0.80
CA SER A 33 22.71 3.68 -1.76
C SER A 33 22.53 4.28 -3.16
N LYS A 34 21.28 4.46 -3.61
CA LYS A 34 20.99 5.10 -4.90
C LYS A 34 21.38 6.58 -4.92
N GLU A 35 21.21 7.29 -3.81
CA GLU A 35 21.62 8.69 -3.70
C GLU A 35 23.16 8.82 -3.73
N GLU A 36 23.88 7.93 -3.03
CA GLU A 36 25.35 7.84 -3.09
C GLU A 36 25.84 7.54 -4.50
N ILE A 37 25.27 6.53 -5.17
CA ILE A 37 25.63 6.18 -6.55
C ILE A 37 25.35 7.34 -7.51
N ARG A 38 24.23 8.06 -7.33
CA ARG A 38 23.94 9.26 -8.13
C ARG A 38 24.94 10.37 -7.88
N ALA A 39 25.39 10.56 -6.64
CA ALA A 39 26.34 11.60 -6.27
C ALA A 39 27.73 11.41 -6.89
N LEU A 40 28.12 10.17 -7.22
CA LEU A 40 29.38 9.88 -7.93
C LEU A 40 29.44 10.54 -9.32
N GLY A 41 28.29 10.73 -9.97
CA GLY A 41 28.17 11.28 -11.32
C GLY A 41 28.74 10.38 -12.42
N PHE A 42 28.28 10.57 -13.66
CA PHE A 42 28.89 9.92 -14.82
C PHE A 42 30.23 10.60 -15.15
N PRO A 43 31.32 9.86 -15.48
CA PRO A 43 31.41 8.42 -15.77
C PRO A 43 31.83 7.52 -14.58
N ASN A 44 31.82 8.02 -13.34
CA ASN A 44 32.37 7.32 -12.18
C ASN A 44 31.46 6.18 -11.64
N ILE A 45 30.39 5.85 -12.35
CA ILE A 45 29.46 4.79 -12.01
C ILE A 45 29.91 3.52 -12.72
N ASN A 46 30.44 2.57 -11.96
CA ASN A 46 30.85 1.25 -12.41
C ASN A 46 30.51 0.21 -11.32
N ASP A 47 30.67 -1.07 -11.62
CA ASP A 47 30.28 -2.15 -10.70
C ASP A 47 31.00 -2.06 -9.35
N GLU A 48 32.26 -1.65 -9.35
CA GLU A 48 33.04 -1.48 -8.12
C GLU A 48 32.51 -0.32 -7.28
N SER A 49 32.24 0.84 -7.90
CA SER A 49 31.75 2.02 -7.21
C SER A 49 30.34 1.80 -6.64
N VAL A 50 29.50 1.03 -7.34
CA VAL A 50 28.18 0.59 -6.87
C VAL A 50 28.29 -0.38 -5.68
N GLN A 51 29.20 -1.35 -5.73
CA GLN A 51 29.44 -2.26 -4.60
C GLN A 51 29.96 -1.51 -3.38
N ASN A 52 30.89 -0.59 -3.57
CA ASN A 52 31.46 0.22 -2.50
C ASN A 52 30.40 1.11 -1.84
N ALA A 53 29.58 1.82 -2.63
CA ALA A 53 28.46 2.62 -2.10
C ALA A 53 27.48 1.75 -1.29
N THR A 54 27.07 0.60 -1.85
CA THR A 54 26.13 -0.29 -1.16
C THR A 54 26.70 -0.84 0.16
N ARG A 55 28.00 -1.16 0.21
CA ARG A 55 28.68 -1.60 1.45
C ARG A 55 28.82 -0.46 2.47
N ALA A 56 29.06 0.77 2.02
CA ALA A 56 29.23 1.94 2.87
C ALA A 56 27.92 2.47 3.47
N THR A 57 26.77 2.18 2.84
CA THR A 57 25.45 2.69 3.20
C THR A 57 25.13 2.58 4.71
N ALA A 58 25.48 1.46 5.36
CA ALA A 58 25.22 1.29 6.79
C ALA A 58 26.01 2.27 7.67
N ALA A 59 27.30 2.47 7.35
CA ALA A 59 28.17 3.41 8.07
C ALA A 59 27.74 4.87 7.82
N ILE A 60 27.34 5.19 6.59
CA ILE A 60 26.85 6.53 6.24
C ILE A 60 25.54 6.84 6.97
N GLU A 61 24.63 5.87 7.03
CA GLU A 61 23.40 6.04 7.80
C GLU A 61 23.65 6.27 9.29
N GLU A 62 24.60 5.53 9.89
CA GLU A 62 25.01 5.72 11.27
C GLU A 62 25.63 7.10 11.50
N MET A 63 26.55 7.54 10.64
CA MET A 63 27.17 8.87 10.70
C MET A 63 26.13 9.98 10.63
N VAL A 64 25.17 9.89 9.71
CA VAL A 64 24.09 10.88 9.58
C VAL A 64 23.18 10.87 10.81
N THR A 65 22.91 9.70 11.38
CA THR A 65 22.08 9.58 12.59
C THR A 65 22.78 10.21 13.79
N ASN A 66 24.06 9.92 13.98
CA ASN A 66 24.87 10.50 15.05
C ASN A 66 25.02 12.01 14.88
N SER A 67 25.32 12.47 13.67
CA SER A 67 25.42 13.92 13.36
C SER A 67 24.11 14.65 13.68
N LYS A 68 22.96 14.05 13.37
CA LYS A 68 21.65 14.65 13.73
C LYS A 68 21.42 14.69 15.23
N ALA A 69 21.87 13.67 15.96
CA ALA A 69 21.79 13.63 17.41
C ALA A 69 22.68 14.70 18.04
N ASP A 70 23.92 14.84 17.57
CA ASP A 70 24.89 15.83 18.04
C ASP A 70 24.43 17.27 17.77
N LEU A 71 23.78 17.49 16.64
CA LEU A 71 23.23 18.80 16.26
C LEU A 71 21.84 19.08 16.86
N GLU A 72 21.32 18.17 17.69
CA GLU A 72 19.96 18.23 18.26
C GLU A 72 18.87 18.47 17.20
N ILE A 73 19.11 18.01 15.97
CA ILE A 73 18.16 18.15 14.87
C ILE A 73 17.07 17.11 15.09
N GLU A 74 15.95 17.53 15.66
CA GLU A 74 14.78 16.67 15.73
C GLU A 74 14.34 16.25 14.33
N ALA A 75 14.11 14.93 14.18
CA ALA A 75 13.54 14.40 12.96
C ALA A 75 12.13 14.98 12.80
N ARG A 76 11.95 15.90 11.84
CA ARG A 76 10.63 16.43 11.48
C ARG A 76 9.70 15.26 11.15
N SER A 77 8.80 14.94 12.08
CA SER A 77 7.72 13.99 11.85
C SER A 77 6.64 14.71 11.04
N GLY A 78 6.78 14.67 9.72
CA GLY A 78 5.69 15.05 8.84
C GLY A 78 4.56 14.04 9.01
N HIS A 79 3.45 14.44 9.64
CA HIS A 79 2.20 13.72 9.43
C HIS A 79 1.82 13.96 7.96
N HIS A 80 2.04 12.96 7.10
CA HIS A 80 1.45 12.93 5.76
C HIS A 80 -0.07 12.75 5.90
N CYS A 81 -0.76 13.72 6.50
CA CYS A 81 -2.16 13.92 6.16
C CYS A 81 -2.10 14.37 4.70
N ASN A 82 -2.37 13.43 3.81
CA ASN A 82 -2.41 13.71 2.39
C ASN A 82 -3.51 14.75 2.20
N LYS A 83 -3.13 16.04 2.18
CA LYS A 83 -4.06 17.16 2.09
C LYS A 83 -4.95 17.02 0.86
N GLU A 84 -4.45 16.36 -0.18
CA GLU A 84 -5.19 16.00 -1.37
C GLU A 84 -6.25 14.93 -1.09
N ALA A 85 -5.94 13.91 -0.28
CA ALA A 85 -6.92 12.91 0.14
C ALA A 85 -8.01 13.52 1.02
N LEU A 86 -7.67 14.41 1.94
CA LEU A 86 -8.66 15.13 2.77
C LEU A 86 -9.53 16.03 1.89
N LYS A 87 -8.92 16.77 0.95
CA LYS A 87 -9.64 17.64 0.00
C LYS A 87 -10.54 16.83 -0.93
N ALA A 88 -10.07 15.69 -1.44
CA ALA A 88 -10.86 14.78 -2.26
C ALA A 88 -12.04 14.22 -1.47
N PHE A 89 -11.80 13.76 -0.23
CA PHE A 89 -12.85 13.29 0.66
C PHE A 89 -13.91 14.38 0.92
N SER A 90 -13.49 15.59 1.31
CA SER A 90 -14.41 16.71 1.55
C SER A 90 -15.19 17.09 0.30
N SER A 91 -14.56 17.07 -0.87
CA SER A 91 -15.22 17.35 -2.15
C SER A 91 -16.27 16.29 -2.50
N ILE A 92 -15.91 15.00 -2.39
CA ILE A 92 -16.84 13.89 -2.63
C ILE A 92 -18.00 13.96 -1.63
N PHE A 93 -17.71 14.15 -0.35
CA PHE A 93 -18.72 14.27 0.70
C PHE A 93 -19.69 15.42 0.39
N TYR A 94 -19.19 16.62 0.11
CA TYR A 94 -20.05 17.76 -0.19
C TYR A 94 -20.89 17.53 -1.46
N GLN A 95 -20.28 17.01 -2.53
CA GLN A 95 -20.99 16.80 -3.80
C GLN A 95 -22.04 15.69 -3.71
N VAL A 96 -21.67 14.52 -3.15
CA VAL A 96 -22.53 13.34 -3.10
C VAL A 96 -23.58 13.46 -2.00
N HIS A 97 -23.17 13.88 -0.80
CA HIS A 97 -24.05 13.91 0.36
C HIS A 97 -24.88 15.20 0.39
N ASN A 98 -24.26 16.37 0.31
CA ASN A 98 -24.97 17.64 0.54
C ASN A 98 -25.70 18.14 -0.71
N LYS A 99 -25.03 18.11 -1.88
CA LYS A 99 -25.60 18.64 -3.12
C LYS A 99 -26.54 17.64 -3.79
N ALA A 100 -26.09 16.41 -3.99
CA ALA A 100 -26.85 15.39 -4.72
C ALA A 100 -27.84 14.59 -3.83
N LYS A 101 -27.72 14.68 -2.49
CA LYS A 101 -28.62 14.01 -1.52
C LYS A 101 -28.90 12.55 -1.88
N VAL A 102 -27.85 11.83 -2.31
CA VAL A 102 -27.98 10.49 -2.90
C VAL A 102 -28.59 9.49 -1.90
N PHE A 103 -28.38 9.70 -0.60
CA PHE A 103 -28.91 8.83 0.46
C PHE A 103 -30.27 9.27 1.03
N SER A 104 -30.77 10.44 0.63
CA SER A 104 -32.12 10.85 1.03
C SER A 104 -33.16 10.06 0.24
N PHE A 105 -34.17 9.55 0.93
CA PHE A 105 -35.31 8.93 0.28
C PHE A 105 -36.08 9.98 -0.53
N GLU A 106 -36.37 9.65 -1.77
CA GLU A 106 -37.16 10.49 -2.67
C GLU A 106 -38.15 9.57 -3.39
N PRO A 107 -39.46 9.85 -3.28
CA PRO A 107 -40.48 9.07 -3.97
C PRO A 107 -40.23 9.12 -5.50
N ASP A 108 -40.49 8.01 -6.17
CA ASP A 108 -40.37 7.86 -7.63
C ASP A 108 -38.97 8.07 -8.25
N ARG A 109 -37.91 7.99 -7.45
CA ARG A 109 -36.53 8.00 -7.96
C ARG A 109 -36.26 6.78 -8.87
N HIS A 110 -35.95 7.04 -10.13
CA HIS A 110 -35.59 6.05 -11.15
C HIS A 110 -34.39 6.53 -11.99
N TYR A 111 -33.72 5.61 -12.69
CA TYR A 111 -32.59 5.94 -13.54
C TYR A 111 -33.08 6.49 -14.89
N HIS A 112 -33.02 7.81 -15.10
CA HIS A 112 -33.44 8.42 -16.38
C HIS A 112 -32.70 7.86 -17.60
N ALA A 113 -31.41 7.59 -17.47
CA ALA A 113 -30.59 7.04 -18.56
C ALA A 113 -30.78 5.53 -18.76
N PHE A 114 -31.36 4.83 -17.78
CA PHE A 114 -31.57 3.39 -17.79
C PHE A 114 -33.01 3.09 -17.31
N PRO A 115 -34.03 3.47 -18.10
CA PRO A 115 -35.43 3.34 -17.68
C PRO A 115 -35.85 1.89 -17.42
N ASP A 116 -35.21 0.93 -18.09
CA ASP A 116 -35.48 -0.50 -17.93
C ASP A 116 -34.74 -1.14 -16.74
N LEU A 117 -33.86 -0.40 -16.07
CA LEU A 117 -33.11 -0.91 -14.93
C LEU A 117 -34.02 -0.97 -13.70
N SER A 118 -34.51 -2.18 -13.40
CA SER A 118 -35.28 -2.44 -12.19
C SER A 118 -34.51 -1.99 -10.95
N ARG A 119 -35.23 -1.33 -10.04
CA ARG A 119 -34.72 -0.91 -8.72
C ARG A 119 -34.20 -2.10 -7.92
N GLU A 120 -34.82 -3.26 -8.11
CA GLU A 120 -34.34 -4.52 -7.54
C GLU A 120 -33.35 -5.17 -8.50
N ILE A 121 -32.07 -4.84 -8.33
CA ILE A 121 -30.97 -5.39 -9.17
C ILE A 121 -30.96 -6.93 -9.13
N TYR A 122 -31.48 -7.53 -8.06
CA TYR A 122 -31.52 -8.98 -7.85
C TYR A 122 -32.84 -9.65 -8.26
N HIS A 123 -33.81 -8.93 -8.86
CA HIS A 123 -35.11 -9.54 -9.18
C HIS A 123 -35.00 -10.76 -10.11
N ASN A 124 -34.02 -10.77 -11.02
CA ASN A 124 -33.75 -11.89 -11.92
C ASN A 124 -32.66 -12.85 -11.43
N LEU A 125 -32.10 -12.63 -10.24
CA LEU A 125 -31.03 -13.46 -9.71
C LEU A 125 -31.63 -14.72 -9.07
N SER A 126 -31.60 -15.84 -9.78
CA SER A 126 -31.95 -17.13 -9.20
C SER A 126 -30.88 -17.55 -8.18
N PRO A 127 -31.22 -17.73 -6.88
CA PRO A 127 -30.26 -18.17 -5.87
C PRO A 127 -29.62 -19.52 -6.20
N GLN A 128 -30.38 -20.40 -6.86
CA GLN A 128 -29.94 -21.73 -7.27
C GLN A 128 -28.90 -21.65 -8.39
N GLN A 129 -29.10 -20.77 -9.38
CA GLN A 129 -28.13 -20.53 -10.45
C GLN A 129 -26.86 -19.87 -9.90
N LEU A 130 -27.01 -18.89 -9.00
CA LEU A 130 -25.88 -18.26 -8.32
C LEU A 130 -25.06 -19.31 -7.55
N TYR A 131 -25.71 -20.15 -6.76
CA TYR A 131 -25.04 -21.21 -6.02
C TYR A 131 -24.26 -22.15 -6.95
N LYS A 132 -24.89 -22.61 -8.04
CA LYS A 132 -24.22 -23.43 -9.06
C LYS A 132 -23.00 -22.72 -9.66
N TRP A 133 -23.12 -21.43 -9.98
CA TRP A 133 -22.03 -20.62 -10.53
C TRP A 133 -20.86 -20.49 -9.55
N ILE A 134 -21.14 -20.22 -8.26
CA ILE A 134 -20.14 -20.15 -7.20
C ILE A 134 -19.42 -21.49 -7.05
N GLN A 135 -20.17 -22.60 -6.97
CA GLN A 135 -19.60 -23.94 -6.84
C GLN A 135 -18.71 -24.31 -8.03
N MET A 136 -19.15 -23.98 -9.24
CA MET A 136 -18.37 -24.19 -10.45
C MET A 136 -17.02 -23.45 -10.39
N HIS A 137 -17.03 -22.16 -10.03
CA HIS A 137 -15.81 -21.36 -9.93
C HIS A 137 -14.89 -21.83 -8.81
N ARG A 138 -15.46 -22.18 -7.65
CA ARG A 138 -14.72 -22.77 -6.53
C ARG A 138 -14.00 -24.05 -6.95
N ASN A 139 -14.69 -24.95 -7.66
CA ASN A 139 -14.11 -26.20 -8.12
C ASN A 139 -13.02 -25.98 -9.19
N ARG A 140 -13.22 -25.03 -10.11
CA ARG A 140 -12.18 -24.62 -11.08
C ARG A 140 -10.94 -24.08 -10.38
N TRP A 141 -11.13 -23.21 -9.38
CA TRP A 141 -10.06 -22.68 -8.56
C TRP A 141 -9.26 -23.80 -7.88
N HIS A 142 -9.93 -24.71 -7.17
CA HIS A 142 -9.26 -25.84 -6.51
C HIS A 142 -8.52 -26.75 -7.50
N LYS A 143 -9.08 -26.97 -8.70
CA LYS A 143 -8.42 -27.77 -9.75
C LYS A 143 -7.15 -27.09 -10.27
N GLN A 144 -7.19 -25.79 -10.53
CA GLN A 144 -6.03 -25.01 -11.00
C GLN A 144 -4.94 -24.89 -9.91
N HIS A 145 -5.35 -24.72 -8.65
CA HIS A 145 -4.46 -24.48 -7.53
C HIS A 145 -4.18 -25.73 -6.70
N ARG A 146 -4.31 -26.92 -7.30
CA ARG A 146 -4.16 -28.19 -6.58
C ARG A 146 -2.80 -28.35 -5.91
N HIS A 147 -1.75 -27.79 -6.51
CA HIS A 147 -0.38 -27.73 -6.00
C HIS A 147 -0.23 -26.95 -4.68
N LEU A 148 -1.18 -26.06 -4.35
CA LEU A 148 -1.19 -25.35 -3.06
C LEU A 148 -1.71 -26.21 -1.90
N TYR A 149 -2.35 -27.36 -2.21
CA TYR A 149 -3.00 -28.23 -1.23
C TYR A 149 -2.34 -29.60 -1.09
N SER A 150 -1.41 -29.96 -1.98
CA SER A 150 -0.58 -31.16 -1.84
C SER A 150 0.66 -30.83 -1.01
N ASN A 151 0.69 -31.28 0.25
CA ASN A 151 1.93 -31.48 1.01
C ASN A 151 2.52 -32.84 0.63
#